data_AF-A0A644ZQ54-F1
#
_entry.id   AF-A0A644ZQ54-F1
#
_cell.length_a   1.000
_cell.length_b   1.000
_cell.length_c   1.000
_cell.angle_alpha   90.00
_cell.angle_beta   90.00
_cell.angle_gamma   90.00
#
_symmetry.space_group_name_H-M   'P 1'
#
loop_
_entity.id
_entity.type
_entity.pdbx_description
1 polymer ?
#
loop_
_entity_poly.entity_id
_entity_poly.type
_entity_poly.pdbx_seq_one_letter_code
_entity_poly.pdbx_strand_id
1 'polypeptide(L)'
;MNLAQDIELPSAEIMAQRAMSVTGCDDDVMVSRMVQVVNNMADYCRKNGITDGSCGMRSLIDWIMSAEITGDPYVSALYTIISKATADEEDRNALIVSVLEPIFAPLRKKAV
;
A
#
# COMPACT_ATOMS: atom_id res chain seq x y z
N MET A 1 -11.90 28.80 10.79
CA MET A 1 -12.26 27.47 11.30
C MET A 1 -11.76 26.46 10.30
N ASN A 2 -10.78 25.63 10.65
CA ASN A 2 -10.34 24.53 9.82
C ASN A 2 -11.24 23.33 10.15
N LEU A 3 -12.14 22.96 9.25
CA LEU A 3 -13.09 21.86 9.39
C LEU A 3 -12.49 20.50 8.98
N ALA A 4 -11.19 20.45 8.70
CA ALA A 4 -10.51 19.18 8.45
C ALA A 4 -10.41 18.40 9.76
N GLN A 5 -11.18 17.33 9.85
CA GLN A 5 -11.03 16.33 10.90
C GLN A 5 -10.04 15.29 10.37
N ASP A 6 -8.92 15.12 11.05
CA ASP A 6 -7.99 14.02 10.78
C ASP A 6 -8.71 12.70 11.08
N ILE A 7 -9.12 12.01 10.01
CA ILE A 7 -9.66 10.66 10.10
C ILE A 7 -8.48 9.72 10.06
N GLU A 8 -8.18 9.10 11.19
CA GLU A 8 -7.16 8.07 11.27
C GLU A 8 -7.56 6.84 10.44
N LEU A 9 -6.56 6.09 9.97
CA LEU A 9 -6.82 4.80 9.36
C LEU A 9 -7.52 3.88 10.38
N PRO A 10 -8.52 3.11 9.95
CA PRO A 10 -9.13 2.12 10.83
C PRO A 10 -8.09 1.06 11.21
N SER A 11 -8.39 0.25 12.24
CA SER A 11 -7.47 -0.82 12.65
C SER A 11 -7.17 -1.78 11.49
N ALA A 12 -5.99 -2.41 11.51
CA ALA A 12 -5.56 -3.33 10.46
C ALA A 12 -6.58 -4.44 10.17
N GLU A 13 -7.22 -4.98 11.21
CA GLU A 13 -8.30 -5.98 11.05
C GLU A 13 -9.48 -5.43 10.26
N ILE A 14 -9.95 -4.22 10.57
CA ILE A 14 -11.05 -3.58 9.87
C ILE A 14 -10.65 -3.21 8.43
N MET A 15 -9.40 -2.80 8.21
CA MET A 15 -8.87 -2.58 6.87
C MET A 15 -8.92 -3.86 6.04
N ALA A 16 -8.41 -4.98 6.58
CA ALA A 16 -8.41 -6.27 5.90
C ALA A 16 -9.84 -6.73 5.57
N GLN A 17 -10.73 -6.74 6.57
CA GLN A 17 -12.13 -7.16 6.39
C GLN A 17 -12.85 -6.34 5.32
N ARG A 18 -12.71 -5.00 5.34
CA ARG A 18 -13.32 -4.12 4.34
C ARG A 18 -12.73 -4.34 2.97
N ALA A 19 -11.41 -4.48 2.88
CA ALA A 19 -10.73 -4.69 1.61
C ALA A 19 -11.14 -6.02 0.96
N MET A 20 -11.15 -7.12 1.73
CA MET A 20 -11.65 -8.42 1.26
C MET A 20 -13.12 -8.35 0.84
N SER A 21 -13.98 -7.71 1.63
CA SER A 21 -15.40 -7.56 1.30
C SER A 21 -15.65 -6.80 0.00
N VAL A 22 -14.85 -5.77 -0.30
CA VAL A 22 -15.00 -4.96 -1.53
C VAL A 22 -14.38 -5.64 -2.75
N THR A 23 -13.23 -6.29 -2.56
CA THR A 23 -12.45 -6.85 -3.67
C THR A 23 -12.86 -8.28 -4.04
N GLY A 24 -13.46 -9.02 -3.09
CA GLY A 24 -13.72 -10.44 -3.23
C GLY A 24 -12.45 -11.31 -3.13
N CYS A 25 -11.32 -10.75 -2.68
CA CYS A 25 -10.09 -11.50 -2.48
C CYS A 25 -10.20 -12.40 -1.23
N ASP A 26 -10.00 -13.70 -1.43
CA ASP A 26 -10.09 -14.72 -0.37
C ASP A 26 -8.74 -15.04 0.28
N ASP A 27 -7.62 -14.47 -0.22
CA ASP A 27 -6.28 -14.65 0.37
C ASP A 27 -6.07 -13.69 1.55
N ASP A 28 -6.46 -14.13 2.74
CA ASP A 28 -6.35 -13.35 3.98
C ASP A 28 -4.89 -13.00 4.33
N VAL A 29 -3.95 -13.88 3.99
CA VAL A 29 -2.53 -13.70 4.29
C VAL A 29 -1.94 -12.61 3.41
N MET A 30 -2.23 -12.63 2.11
CA MET A 30 -1.83 -11.59 1.18
C MET A 30 -2.43 -10.25 1.60
N VAL A 31 -3.75 -10.18 1.83
CA VAL A 31 -4.41 -8.93 2.21
C VAL A 31 -3.86 -8.38 3.54
N SER A 32 -3.60 -9.23 4.53
CA SER A 32 -3.01 -8.80 5.81
C SER A 32 -1.62 -8.19 5.63
N ARG A 33 -0.78 -8.77 4.75
CA ARG A 33 0.54 -8.19 4.40
C ARG A 33 0.41 -6.88 3.64
N MET A 34 -0.58 -6.75 2.76
CA MET A 34 -0.85 -5.50 2.04
C MET A 34 -1.31 -4.39 3.00
N VAL A 35 -2.17 -4.73 3.97
CA VAL A 35 -2.55 -3.81 5.05
C VAL A 35 -1.34 -3.36 5.87
N GLN A 36 -0.41 -4.28 6.17
CA GLN A 36 0.82 -3.95 6.87
C GLN A 36 1.67 -2.93 6.09
N VAL A 37 1.84 -3.12 4.78
CA VAL A 37 2.55 -2.15 3.92
C VAL A 37 1.87 -0.79 3.96
N VAL A 38 0.54 -0.71 3.80
CA VAL A 38 -0.18 0.57 3.78
C VAL A 38 -0.06 1.31 5.11
N ASN A 39 -0.13 0.61 6.25
CA ASN A 39 0.08 1.23 7.56
C ASN A 39 1.52 1.72 7.73
N ASN A 40 2.50 0.90 7.36
CA ASN A 40 3.91 1.29 7.42
C ASN A 40 4.21 2.49 6.51
N MET A 41 3.59 2.57 5.33
CA MET A 41 3.71 3.72 4.43
C MET A 41 3.10 4.97 5.05
N ALA A 42 1.89 4.87 5.62
CA ALA A 42 1.26 6.01 6.28
C ALA A 42 2.12 6.55 7.44
N ASP A 43 2.71 5.66 8.23
CA ASP A 43 3.64 6.03 9.30
C ASP A 43 4.95 6.61 8.76
N TYR A 44 5.50 6.04 7.69
CA TYR A 44 6.71 6.55 7.05
C TYR A 44 6.47 7.95 6.50
N CYS A 45 5.38 8.16 5.75
CA CYS A 45 5.03 9.47 5.20
C CYS A 45 4.85 10.51 6.31
N ARG A 46 4.13 10.17 7.38
CA ARG A 46 3.95 11.06 8.54
C ARG A 46 5.28 11.44 9.19
N LYS A 47 6.18 10.47 9.40
CA LYS A 47 7.49 10.70 10.06
C LYS A 47 8.45 11.51 9.21
N ASN A 48 8.36 11.41 7.88
CA ASN A 48 9.27 12.08 6.94
C ASN A 48 8.67 13.35 6.31
N GLY A 49 7.44 13.75 6.69
CA GLY A 49 6.81 14.96 6.17
C GLY A 49 6.30 14.84 4.73
N ILE A 50 6.05 13.62 4.25
CA ILE A 50 5.50 13.36 2.92
C ILE A 50 3.98 13.58 3.01
N THR A 51 3.49 14.66 2.41
CA THR A 51 2.07 15.08 2.49
C THR A 51 1.43 15.38 1.13
N ASP A 52 2.14 15.14 0.03
CA ASP A 52 1.73 15.48 -1.33
C ASP A 52 0.95 14.35 -2.04
N GLY A 53 0.80 13.20 -1.39
CA GLY A 53 0.06 12.05 -1.90
C GLY A 53 -0.91 11.42 -0.91
N SER A 54 -1.29 10.17 -1.16
CA SER A 54 -2.31 9.44 -0.41
C SER A 54 -1.95 7.98 -0.14
N CYS A 55 -1.99 7.59 1.14
CA CYS A 55 -1.77 6.23 1.62
C CYS A 55 -2.93 5.83 2.53
N GLY A 56 -3.85 5.00 2.04
CA GLY A 56 -5.01 4.58 2.84
C GLY A 56 -5.91 3.57 2.15
N MET A 57 -7.14 3.42 2.65
CA MET A 57 -8.06 2.36 2.25
C MET A 57 -8.32 2.29 0.73
N ARG A 58 -8.46 3.44 0.05
CA ARG A 58 -8.73 3.44 -1.39
C ARG A 58 -7.55 2.89 -2.18
N SER A 59 -6.33 3.27 -1.80
CA SER A 59 -5.09 2.79 -2.41
C SER A 59 -4.86 1.30 -2.11
N LEU A 60 -5.22 0.82 -0.90
CA LEU A 60 -5.19 -0.60 -0.56
C LEU A 60 -6.10 -1.41 -1.48
N ILE A 61 -7.36 -0.99 -1.67
CA ILE A 61 -8.33 -1.67 -2.54
C ILE A 61 -7.84 -1.71 -3.99
N ASP A 62 -7.33 -0.58 -4.51
CA ASP A 62 -6.75 -0.55 -5.87
C ASP A 62 -5.57 -1.49 -6.02
N TRP A 63 -4.72 -1.57 -5.01
CA TRP A 63 -3.56 -2.45 -5.03
C TRP A 63 -3.96 -3.94 -5.01
N ILE A 64 -4.92 -4.33 -4.18
CA ILE A 64 -5.45 -5.70 -4.15
C ILE A 64 -6.06 -6.08 -5.51
N MET A 65 -6.94 -5.25 -6.07
CA MET A 65 -7.53 -5.55 -7.39
C MET A 65 -6.46 -5.67 -8.48
N SER A 66 -5.44 -4.81 -8.43
CA SER A 66 -4.32 -4.89 -9.36
C SER A 66 -3.49 -6.17 -9.19
N ALA A 67 -3.24 -6.58 -7.94
CA ALA A 67 -2.48 -7.78 -7.64
C ALA A 67 -3.22 -9.04 -8.11
N GLU A 68 -4.55 -9.10 -7.94
CA GLU A 68 -5.39 -10.20 -8.46
C GLU A 68 -5.32 -10.29 -9.99
N ILE A 69 -5.27 -9.17 -10.70
CA ILE A 69 -5.19 -9.14 -12.17
C ILE A 69 -3.80 -9.55 -12.67
N THR A 70 -2.74 -9.09 -12.00
CA THR A 70 -1.36 -9.30 -12.45
C THR A 70 -0.71 -10.57 -11.92
N GLY A 71 -1.21 -11.10 -10.80
CA GLY A 71 -0.54 -12.15 -10.03
C GLY A 71 0.76 -11.70 -9.35
N ASP A 72 1.06 -10.39 -9.33
CA ASP A 72 2.30 -9.85 -8.76
C ASP A 72 1.99 -8.63 -7.87
N PRO A 73 1.92 -8.84 -6.54
CA PRO A 73 1.71 -7.75 -5.58
C PRO A 73 2.81 -6.71 -5.60
N TYR A 74 4.07 -7.10 -5.84
CA TYR A 74 5.19 -6.16 -5.85
C TYR A 74 5.06 -5.19 -7.04
N VAL A 75 4.92 -5.74 -8.25
CA VAL A 75 4.76 -4.93 -9.47
C VAL A 75 3.52 -4.06 -9.38
N SER A 76 2.42 -4.62 -8.87
CA SER A 76 1.19 -3.87 -8.63
C SER A 76 1.36 -2.68 -7.68
N ALA A 77 2.17 -2.81 -6.63
CA ALA A 77 2.39 -1.74 -5.66
C ALA A 77 3.03 -0.52 -6.30
N LEU A 78 3.97 -0.73 -7.24
CA LEU A 78 4.77 0.34 -7.85
C LEU A 78 3.92 1.39 -8.56
N TYR A 79 2.87 0.97 -9.26
CA TYR A 79 1.98 1.88 -10.00
C TYR A 79 0.64 2.16 -9.30
N THR A 80 0.38 1.56 -8.13
CA THR A 80 -0.82 1.84 -7.33
C THR A 80 -0.49 2.65 -6.09
N ILE A 81 0.00 2.01 -5.03
CA ILE A 81 0.20 2.64 -3.73
C ILE A 81 1.46 3.52 -3.70
N ILE A 82 2.56 3.09 -4.32
CA ILE A 82 3.82 3.84 -4.30
C ILE A 82 3.70 5.11 -5.15
N SER A 83 3.20 5.00 -6.38
CA SER A 83 3.00 6.15 -7.27
C SER A 83 2.01 7.18 -6.72
N LYS A 84 1.04 6.75 -5.89
CA LYS A 84 0.07 7.64 -5.25
C LYS A 84 0.56 8.23 -3.93
N ALA A 85 1.60 7.66 -3.31
CA ALA A 85 2.08 8.11 -2.01
C ALA A 85 2.77 9.47 -2.07
N THR A 86 3.43 9.78 -3.20
CA THR A 86 4.16 11.03 -3.42
C THR A 86 4.55 11.20 -4.90
N ALA A 87 4.63 12.44 -5.35
CA ALA A 87 5.15 12.80 -6.66
C ALA A 87 6.69 12.85 -6.71
N ASP A 88 7.37 12.89 -5.56
CA ASP A 88 8.82 12.89 -5.47
C ASP A 88 9.43 11.52 -5.75
N GLU A 89 10.50 11.46 -6.56
CA GLU A 89 11.09 10.18 -6.97
C GLU A 89 11.95 9.54 -5.87
N GLU A 90 12.64 10.37 -5.08
CA GLU A 90 13.51 9.92 -4.00
C GLU A 90 12.67 9.32 -2.87
N ASP A 91 11.57 9.99 -2.51
CA ASP A 91 10.62 9.48 -1.52
C ASP A 91 9.93 8.19 -1.98
N ARG A 92 9.56 8.08 -3.28
CA ARG A 92 9.06 6.80 -3.83
C ARG A 92 10.09 5.69 -3.69
N ASN A 93 11.35 5.95 -4.01
CA ASN A 93 12.40 4.95 -3.89
C ASN A 93 12.63 4.55 -2.41
N ALA A 94 12.57 5.52 -1.49
CA ALA A 94 12.68 5.26 -0.07
C ALA A 94 11.52 4.40 0.46
N LEU A 95 10.28 4.64 0.01
CA LEU A 95 9.11 3.82 0.33
C LEU A 95 9.25 2.40 -0.22
N ILE A 96 9.77 2.23 -1.43
CA ILE A 96 10.01 0.90 -2.03
C ILE A 96 10.97 0.09 -1.15
N VAL A 97 12.16 0.63 -0.90
CA VAL A 97 13.24 -0.09 -0.20
C VAL A 97 12.92 -0.29 1.29
N SER A 98 12.35 0.73 1.94
CA SER A 98 12.18 0.72 3.40
C SER A 98 10.87 0.08 3.85
N VAL A 99 9.85 0.04 2.99
CA VAL A 99 8.49 -0.39 3.37
C VAL A 99 7.98 -1.56 2.53
N LEU A 100 8.06 -1.47 1.20
CA LEU A 100 7.49 -2.49 0.31
C LEU A 100 8.34 -3.77 0.28
N GLU A 101 9.62 -3.65 -0.08
CA GLU A 101 10.52 -4.79 -0.30
C GLU A 101 10.69 -5.74 0.91
N PRO A 102 10.69 -5.25 2.17
CA PRO A 102 10.73 -6.14 3.34
C PRO A 102 9.53 -7.09 3.46
N ILE A 103 8.40 -6.78 2.82
CA ILE A 103 7.16 -7.56 2.91
C ILE A 103 6.86 -8.25 1.56
N PHE A 104 7.03 -7.54 0.46
CA PHE A 104 6.90 -8.03 -0.91
C PHE A 104 8.19 -7.75 -1.66
N ALA A 105 9.06 -8.74 -1.77
CA ALA A 105 10.28 -8.61 -2.55
C ALA A 105 9.98 -8.75 -4.05
N PRO A 106 10.78 -8.12 -4.94
CA PRO A 106 10.68 -8.34 -6.37
C PRO A 106 10.85 -9.83 -6.70
N LEU A 107 9.97 -10.35 -7.56
CA LEU A 107 10.14 -11.70 -8.08
C LEU A 107 11.48 -11.78 -8.83
N ARG A 108 12.35 -12.70 -8.39
CA ARG A 108 13.58 -12.99 -9.14
C ARG A 108 13.19 -13.55 -10.50
N LYS A 109 13.52 -12.82 -11.57
CA LYS A 109 13.45 -13.38 -12.93
C LYS A 109 14.28 -14.67 -12.92
N LYS A 110 13.64 -15.81 -13.18
CA LYS A 110 14.38 -17.04 -13.50
C LYS A 110 15.28 -16.69 -14.69
N ALA A 111 16.59 -16.86 -14.54
CA ALA A 111 17.48 -16.85 -15.68
C ALA A 111 16.98 -17.94 -16.64
N VAL A 112 16.57 -17.52 -17.83
CA VAL A 112 16.23 -18.42 -18.95
C VAL A 112 17.53 -18.79 -19.65
#